data_AF-A0A928TUN8-F1
#
_entry.id   AF-A0A928TUN8-F1
#
_cell.length_a   1.000
_cell.length_b   1.000
_cell.length_c   1.000
_cell.angle_alpha   90.00
_cell.angle_beta   90.00
_cell.angle_gamma   90.00
#
_symmetry.space_group_name_H-M   'P 1'
#
loop_
_entity.id
_entity.type
_entity.pdbx_description
1 polymer ?
#
loop_
_entity_poly.entity_id
_entity_poly.type
_entity_poly.pdbx_seq_one_letter_code
_entity_poly.pdbx_strand_id
1 'polypeptide(L)'
;MTAPEFPQNLTWINSEPLTMAGLRGRPVLIDFWTYSCVNCQRTQPYLNQWHEMYASAGLVIIGVHTPEFEFEKEPKNVRMAVKKEGIRYPVVMDSDYQIWNLYANQYWPRKFLINREGRIVYDHIGEGAYEETERNIRDVLGLPPGELASDDETKRAAGRVCHPTTPETYLGYIRGRLANAPARFHDIETLFVDASNEHDQDRVYAKGRWTVHGEHIESSQDPDAELNMEFRAAEVNLVIRSWAPAVLEIRLNGRPVPARVRGEDVTESNGRTVISVTEPRMYRLISSGTHLRERLTIHPLGAGIQLYAVTFGGCA
;
A
#
# COMPACT_ATOMS: atom_id res chain seq x y z
N MET A 1 -20.80 2.89 -19.50
CA MET A 1 -20.04 4.05 -20.00
C MET A 1 -18.95 3.54 -20.95
N THR A 2 -18.53 4.29 -21.98
CA THR A 2 -17.37 3.90 -22.79
C THR A 2 -16.08 4.17 -22.00
N ALA A 3 -15.13 3.24 -22.00
CA ALA A 3 -13.85 3.43 -21.35
C ALA A 3 -13.08 4.63 -21.98
N PRO A 4 -12.64 5.63 -21.19
CA PRO A 4 -11.81 6.72 -21.68
C PRO A 4 -10.51 6.22 -22.32
N GLU A 5 -10.05 6.91 -23.37
CA GLU A 5 -8.76 6.61 -24.02
C GLU A 5 -7.58 6.97 -23.10
N PHE A 6 -6.49 6.21 -23.20
CA PHE A 6 -5.27 6.51 -22.47
C PHE A 6 -4.61 7.78 -23.01
N PRO A 7 -4.15 8.69 -22.13
CA PRO A 7 -3.29 9.80 -22.52
C PRO A 7 -2.04 9.32 -23.27
N GLN A 8 -1.54 10.16 -24.17
CA GLN A 8 -0.30 9.90 -24.90
C GLN A 8 0.93 10.16 -24.01
N ASN A 9 2.08 9.60 -24.41
CA ASN A 9 3.40 9.84 -23.80
C ASN A 9 3.53 9.39 -22.33
N LEU A 10 2.69 8.45 -21.88
CA LEU A 10 2.87 7.81 -20.58
C LEU A 10 4.00 6.77 -20.63
N THR A 11 4.64 6.55 -19.48
CA THR A 11 5.66 5.50 -19.35
C THR A 11 4.99 4.15 -19.14
N TRP A 12 5.36 3.17 -19.95
CA TRP A 12 4.87 1.79 -19.84
C TRP A 12 5.97 0.83 -19.36
N ILE A 13 5.54 -0.19 -18.64
CA ILE A 13 6.34 -1.30 -18.13
C ILE A 13 5.65 -2.58 -18.61
N ASN A 14 6.45 -3.59 -18.99
CA ASN A 14 6.00 -4.87 -19.56
C ASN A 14 5.26 -4.79 -20.92
N SER A 15 5.14 -3.60 -21.52
CA SER A 15 4.63 -3.43 -22.89
C SER A 15 5.09 -2.11 -23.51
N GLU A 16 4.96 -2.03 -24.83
CA GLU A 16 4.82 -0.74 -25.52
C GLU A 16 3.50 -0.05 -25.14
N PRO A 17 3.36 1.26 -25.41
CA PRO A 17 2.12 1.97 -25.13
C PRO A 17 0.89 1.34 -25.80
N LEU A 18 -0.15 1.11 -25.01
CA LEU A 18 -1.45 0.61 -25.47
C LEU A 18 -2.45 1.75 -25.62
N THR A 19 -3.48 1.52 -26.44
CA THR A 19 -4.63 2.41 -26.59
C THR A 19 -5.92 1.62 -26.39
N MET A 20 -6.93 2.24 -25.77
CA MET A 20 -8.26 1.64 -25.63
C MET A 20 -8.90 1.37 -26.99
N ALA A 21 -8.63 2.19 -28.00
CA ALA A 21 -9.01 1.91 -29.38
C ALA A 21 -8.39 0.60 -29.92
N GLY A 22 -7.08 0.39 -29.72
CA GLY A 22 -6.37 -0.84 -30.13
C GLY A 22 -6.71 -2.08 -29.29
N LEU A 23 -7.36 -1.90 -28.15
CA LEU A 23 -7.85 -2.99 -27.29
C LEU A 23 -9.27 -3.43 -27.64
N ARG A 24 -9.99 -2.72 -28.53
CA ARG A 24 -11.31 -3.15 -29.01
C ARG A 24 -11.28 -4.60 -29.51
N GLY A 25 -12.35 -5.35 -29.22
CA GLY A 25 -12.45 -6.78 -29.51
C GLY A 25 -11.91 -7.69 -28.39
N ARG A 26 -11.22 -7.15 -27.38
CA ARG A 26 -10.73 -7.89 -26.21
C ARG A 26 -11.36 -7.34 -24.93
N PRO A 27 -11.72 -8.20 -23.95
CA PRO A 27 -12.01 -7.73 -22.61
C PRO A 27 -10.76 -7.16 -21.93
N VAL A 28 -10.91 -6.06 -21.20
CA VAL A 28 -9.83 -5.37 -20.51
C VAL A 28 -10.19 -5.20 -19.03
N LEU A 29 -9.30 -5.59 -18.12
CA LEU A 29 -9.39 -5.26 -16.70
C LEU A 29 -8.36 -4.16 -16.39
N ILE A 30 -8.84 -2.98 -16.02
CA ILE A 30 -8.00 -1.91 -15.49
C ILE A 30 -7.99 -2.03 -13.97
N ASP A 31 -6.81 -2.09 -13.37
CA ASP A 31 -6.62 -2.08 -11.92
C ASP A 31 -5.77 -0.86 -11.53
N PHE A 32 -6.36 0.05 -10.75
CA PHE A 32 -5.66 1.18 -10.17
C PHE A 32 -4.95 0.74 -8.89
N TRP A 33 -3.65 0.94 -8.83
CA TRP A 33 -2.82 0.50 -7.71
C TRP A 33 -1.68 1.49 -7.44
N THR A 34 -1.10 1.37 -6.25
CA THR A 34 0.22 1.91 -5.92
C THR A 34 1.00 0.88 -5.11
N TYR A 35 2.32 0.85 -5.23
CA TYR A 35 3.08 -0.30 -4.74
C TYR A 35 3.29 -0.32 -3.23
N SER A 36 3.20 0.81 -2.53
CA SER A 36 3.29 0.85 -1.07
C SER A 36 1.94 0.67 -0.35
N CYS A 37 0.84 0.53 -1.10
CA CYS A 37 -0.49 0.28 -0.54
C CYS A 37 -0.67 -1.20 -0.14
N VAL A 38 -0.99 -1.44 1.13
CA VAL A 38 -1.21 -2.80 1.67
C VAL A 38 -2.35 -3.54 0.96
N ASN A 39 -3.44 -2.82 0.67
CA ASN A 39 -4.64 -3.38 0.03
C ASN A 39 -4.33 -3.79 -1.43
N CYS A 40 -3.49 -3.01 -2.13
CA CYS A 40 -3.01 -3.34 -3.47
C CYS A 40 -2.12 -4.59 -3.44
N GLN A 41 -1.18 -4.69 -2.49
CA GLN A 41 -0.32 -5.88 -2.37
C GLN A 41 -1.14 -7.15 -2.10
N ARG A 42 -2.19 -7.10 -1.27
CA ARG A 42 -3.09 -8.24 -1.05
C ARG A 42 -3.98 -8.59 -2.24
N THR A 43 -4.26 -7.62 -3.11
CA THR A 43 -5.01 -7.85 -4.36
C THR A 43 -4.13 -8.51 -5.44
N GLN A 44 -2.84 -8.21 -5.43
CA GLN A 44 -1.91 -8.53 -6.52
C GLN A 44 -1.80 -10.04 -6.86
N PRO A 45 -1.82 -10.98 -5.90
CA PRO A 45 -1.85 -12.41 -6.19
C PRO A 45 -3.00 -12.83 -7.12
N TYR A 46 -4.21 -12.31 -6.91
CA TYR A 46 -5.37 -12.62 -7.75
C TYR A 46 -5.22 -12.08 -9.18
N LEU A 47 -4.72 -10.85 -9.32
CA LEU A 47 -4.47 -10.26 -10.65
C LEU A 47 -3.43 -11.08 -11.43
N ASN A 48 -2.37 -11.53 -10.76
CA ASN A 48 -1.37 -12.41 -11.37
C ASN A 48 -1.99 -13.75 -11.80
N GLN A 49 -2.80 -14.37 -10.94
CA GLN A 49 -3.48 -15.63 -11.24
C GLN A 49 -4.48 -15.48 -12.41
N TRP A 50 -5.28 -14.42 -12.43
CA TRP A 50 -6.19 -14.14 -13.54
C TRP A 50 -5.43 -13.87 -14.84
N HIS A 51 -4.30 -13.18 -14.80
CA HIS A 51 -3.46 -12.98 -15.97
C HIS A 51 -2.96 -14.33 -16.52
N GLU A 52 -2.46 -15.21 -15.66
CA GLU A 52 -1.99 -16.54 -16.05
C GLU A 52 -3.10 -17.41 -16.64
N MET A 53 -4.29 -17.40 -16.03
CA MET A 53 -5.43 -18.22 -16.45
C MET A 53 -6.10 -17.71 -17.72
N TYR A 54 -6.24 -16.39 -17.88
CA TYR A 54 -7.16 -15.81 -18.85
C TYR A 54 -6.50 -15.00 -19.97
N ALA A 55 -5.19 -14.74 -19.93
CA ALA A 55 -4.52 -14.02 -21.01
C ALA A 55 -4.64 -14.74 -22.36
N SER A 56 -4.50 -16.07 -22.38
CA SER A 56 -4.64 -16.88 -23.60
C SER A 56 -6.08 -16.93 -24.13
N ALA A 57 -7.07 -16.74 -23.25
CA ALA A 57 -8.49 -16.61 -23.61
C ALA A 57 -8.84 -15.19 -24.12
N GLY A 58 -7.90 -14.25 -24.07
CA GLY A 58 -8.04 -12.90 -24.61
C GLY A 58 -8.25 -11.79 -23.59
N LEU A 59 -8.17 -12.06 -22.28
CA LEU A 59 -8.19 -11.03 -21.25
C LEU A 59 -6.90 -10.20 -21.31
N VAL A 60 -7.04 -8.88 -21.27
CA VAL A 60 -5.92 -7.96 -21.06
C VAL A 60 -6.06 -7.30 -19.70
N ILE A 61 -5.09 -7.49 -18.81
CA ILE A 61 -5.01 -6.74 -17.55
C ILE A 61 -4.07 -5.56 -17.76
N ILE A 62 -4.43 -4.37 -17.28
CA ILE A 62 -3.59 -3.17 -17.28
C ILE A 62 -3.55 -2.63 -15.86
N GLY A 63 -2.36 -2.68 -15.25
CA GLY A 63 -2.12 -2.02 -13.98
C GLY A 63 -1.87 -0.53 -14.19
N VAL A 64 -2.78 0.32 -13.75
CA VAL A 64 -2.60 1.78 -13.75
C VAL A 64 -1.95 2.16 -12.42
N HIS A 65 -0.63 2.30 -12.44
CA HIS A 65 0.13 2.72 -11.26
C HIS A 65 -0.06 4.23 -11.05
N THR A 66 -0.94 4.61 -10.13
CA THR A 66 -1.15 6.01 -9.73
C THR A 66 -0.49 6.21 -8.36
N PRO A 67 0.51 7.08 -8.23
CA PRO A 67 1.31 7.21 -7.01
C PRO A 67 0.50 7.84 -5.88
N GLU A 68 0.60 7.30 -4.67
CA GLU A 68 0.10 7.91 -3.44
C GLU A 68 1.12 8.88 -2.82
N PHE A 69 2.41 8.65 -3.04
CA PHE A 69 3.52 9.47 -2.54
C PHE A 69 4.50 9.84 -3.66
N GLU A 70 5.25 10.92 -3.50
CA GLU A 70 6.18 11.40 -4.54
C GLU A 70 7.24 10.38 -4.96
N PHE A 71 7.77 9.60 -4.01
CA PHE A 71 8.77 8.58 -4.32
C PHE A 71 8.24 7.46 -5.24
N GLU A 72 6.92 7.32 -5.35
CA GLU A 72 6.26 6.34 -6.21
C GLU A 72 6.16 6.80 -7.67
N LYS A 73 6.45 8.08 -7.97
CA LYS A 73 6.58 8.58 -9.34
C LYS A 73 7.84 8.10 -10.04
N GLU A 74 8.85 7.67 -9.28
CA GLU A 74 10.16 7.28 -9.81
C GLU A 74 10.07 5.95 -10.58
N PRO A 75 10.33 5.91 -11.91
CA PRO A 75 10.18 4.69 -12.70
C PRO A 75 11.04 3.51 -12.22
N LYS A 76 12.18 3.79 -11.59
CA LYS A 76 13.04 2.77 -11.01
C LYS A 76 12.34 2.02 -9.87
N ASN A 77 11.67 2.74 -8.97
CA ASN A 77 11.00 2.16 -7.81
C ASN A 77 9.81 1.32 -8.26
N VAL A 78 9.01 1.83 -9.22
CA VAL A 78 7.88 1.08 -9.79
C VAL A 78 8.35 -0.20 -10.49
N ARG A 79 9.45 -0.16 -11.27
CA ARG A 79 10.01 -1.37 -11.92
C ARG A 79 10.48 -2.41 -10.89
N MET A 80 11.07 -1.97 -9.78
CA MET A 80 11.46 -2.88 -8.69
C MET A 80 10.25 -3.54 -8.06
N ALA A 81 9.19 -2.77 -7.77
CA ALA A 81 7.93 -3.30 -7.25
C ALA A 81 7.25 -4.27 -8.23
N VAL A 82 7.11 -3.90 -9.51
CA VAL A 82 6.56 -4.77 -10.57
C VAL A 82 7.29 -6.12 -10.60
N LYS A 83 8.62 -6.11 -10.50
CA LYS A 83 9.41 -7.34 -10.45
C LYS A 83 9.19 -8.13 -9.16
N LYS A 84 9.19 -7.46 -8.00
CA LYS A 84 9.00 -8.08 -6.67
C LYS A 84 7.65 -8.79 -6.57
N GLU A 85 6.60 -8.13 -7.06
CA GLU A 85 5.22 -8.60 -7.03
C GLU A 85 4.88 -9.57 -8.17
N GLY A 86 5.84 -9.95 -9.01
CA GLY A 86 5.64 -10.92 -10.10
C GLY A 86 4.69 -10.46 -11.21
N ILE A 87 4.49 -9.14 -11.34
CA ILE A 87 3.57 -8.54 -12.31
C ILE A 87 4.12 -8.72 -13.72
N ARG A 88 3.39 -9.48 -14.55
CA ARG A 88 3.75 -9.77 -15.96
C ARG A 88 2.87 -9.06 -16.98
N TYR A 89 1.70 -8.60 -16.57
CA TYR A 89 0.83 -7.82 -17.43
C TYR A 89 1.33 -6.36 -17.61
N PRO A 90 0.85 -5.64 -18.64
CA PRO A 90 1.15 -4.23 -18.87
C PRO A 90 0.89 -3.35 -17.65
N VAL A 91 1.83 -2.46 -17.34
CA VAL A 91 1.67 -1.43 -16.32
C VAL A 91 1.93 -0.06 -16.94
N VAL A 92 1.02 0.87 -16.74
CA VAL A 92 1.17 2.27 -17.14
C VAL A 92 1.38 3.12 -15.89
N MET A 93 2.36 4.01 -15.94
CA MET A 93 2.63 4.97 -14.88
C MET A 93 1.77 6.22 -15.07
N ASP A 94 0.80 6.43 -14.18
CA ASP A 94 -0.09 7.58 -14.15
C ASP A 94 0.37 8.63 -13.12
N SER A 95 1.63 9.05 -13.24
CA SER A 95 2.30 9.91 -12.24
C SER A 95 1.62 11.26 -11.99
N ASP A 96 0.85 11.74 -12.98
CA ASP A 96 0.13 13.02 -12.94
C ASP A 96 -1.40 12.84 -12.82
N TYR A 97 -1.87 11.65 -12.42
CA TYR A 97 -3.28 11.35 -12.19
C TYR A 97 -4.19 11.56 -13.42
N GLN A 98 -3.65 11.48 -14.64
CA GLN A 98 -4.41 11.74 -15.85
C GLN A 98 -5.46 10.65 -16.07
N ILE A 99 -5.07 9.37 -15.98
CA ILE A 99 -6.00 8.23 -16.12
C ILE A 99 -6.93 8.17 -14.92
N TRP A 100 -6.40 8.36 -13.71
CA TRP A 100 -7.16 8.43 -12.46
C TRP A 100 -8.34 9.39 -12.55
N ASN A 101 -8.09 10.62 -13.03
CA ASN A 101 -9.11 11.65 -13.19
C ASN A 101 -10.11 11.32 -14.31
N LEU A 102 -9.65 10.74 -15.43
CA LEU A 102 -10.54 10.31 -16.52
C LEU A 102 -11.55 9.25 -16.08
N TYR A 103 -11.15 8.36 -15.16
CA TYR A 103 -12.01 7.32 -14.59
C TYR A 103 -12.79 7.79 -13.36
N ALA A 104 -12.64 9.07 -12.96
CA ALA A 104 -13.18 9.60 -11.71
C ALA A 104 -12.88 8.69 -10.50
N ASN A 105 -11.65 8.17 -10.44
CA ASN A 105 -11.23 7.30 -9.36
C ASN A 105 -10.95 8.09 -8.08
N GLN A 106 -11.09 7.44 -6.92
CA GLN A 106 -10.82 8.00 -5.59
C GLN A 106 -10.20 6.97 -4.63
N TYR A 107 -9.87 5.76 -5.11
CA TYR A 107 -9.51 4.64 -4.23
C TYR A 107 -8.38 3.79 -4.80
N TRP A 108 -7.57 3.25 -3.88
CA TRP A 108 -6.62 2.17 -4.11
C TRP A 108 -7.01 0.93 -3.27
N PRO A 109 -7.09 -0.27 -3.87
CA PRO A 109 -7.20 -0.52 -5.31
C PRO A 109 -8.61 -0.19 -5.83
N ARG A 110 -8.75 -0.06 -7.15
CA ARG A 110 -10.06 -0.05 -7.83
C ARG A 110 -9.96 -0.73 -9.18
N LYS A 111 -10.95 -1.56 -9.51
CA LYS A 111 -11.01 -2.30 -10.77
C LYS A 111 -12.13 -1.79 -11.65
N PHE A 112 -11.87 -1.75 -12.96
CA PHE A 112 -12.88 -1.55 -13.99
C PHE A 112 -12.74 -2.65 -15.04
N LEU A 113 -13.80 -3.43 -15.25
CA LEU A 113 -13.86 -4.42 -16.31
C LEU A 113 -14.59 -3.84 -17.51
N ILE A 114 -13.95 -4.00 -18.66
CA ILE A 114 -14.33 -3.42 -19.93
C ILE A 114 -14.57 -4.56 -20.92
N ASN A 115 -15.72 -4.56 -21.58
CA ASN A 115 -16.08 -5.61 -22.53
C ASN A 115 -15.44 -5.39 -23.92
N ARG A 116 -15.71 -6.28 -24.89
CA ARG A 116 -15.13 -6.24 -26.24
C ARG A 116 -15.52 -4.99 -27.03
N GLU A 117 -16.68 -4.41 -26.76
CA GLU A 117 -17.13 -3.12 -27.33
C GLU A 117 -16.49 -1.92 -26.63
N GLY A 118 -15.61 -2.17 -25.65
CA GLY A 118 -14.90 -1.19 -24.84
C GLY A 118 -15.80 -0.32 -23.97
N ARG A 119 -16.87 -0.93 -23.45
CA ARG A 119 -17.74 -0.34 -22.43
C ARG A 119 -17.36 -0.91 -21.07
N ILE A 120 -17.31 -0.06 -20.05
CA ILE A 120 -17.22 -0.48 -18.65
C ILE A 120 -18.52 -1.20 -18.31
N VAL A 121 -18.40 -2.46 -17.88
CA VAL A 121 -19.51 -3.36 -17.54
C VAL A 121 -19.50 -3.81 -16.08
N TYR A 122 -18.37 -3.64 -15.39
CA TYR A 122 -18.25 -3.90 -13.96
C TYR A 122 -17.20 -2.97 -13.35
N ASP A 123 -17.41 -2.54 -12.11
CA ASP A 123 -16.44 -1.80 -11.32
C ASP A 123 -16.44 -2.29 -9.86
N HIS A 124 -15.27 -2.25 -9.22
CA HIS A 124 -15.10 -2.67 -7.84
C HIS A 124 -14.14 -1.75 -7.11
N ILE A 125 -14.62 -1.15 -6.02
CA ILE A 125 -13.83 -0.27 -5.15
C ILE A 125 -13.24 -1.09 -4.00
N GLY A 126 -11.95 -0.92 -3.78
CA GLY A 126 -11.24 -1.51 -2.65
C GLY A 126 -10.73 -2.93 -2.89
N GLU A 127 -10.24 -3.51 -1.80
CA GLU A 127 -9.81 -4.90 -1.71
C GLU A 127 -11.01 -5.85 -1.57
N GLY A 128 -10.96 -7.01 -2.23
CA GLY A 128 -11.97 -8.06 -2.09
C GLY A 128 -12.80 -8.32 -3.36
N ALA A 129 -13.98 -8.92 -3.15
CA ALA A 129 -14.90 -9.38 -4.21
C ALA A 129 -14.21 -10.15 -5.35
N TYR A 130 -13.18 -10.93 -5.03
CA TYR A 130 -12.35 -11.60 -6.04
C TYR A 130 -13.16 -12.61 -6.86
N GLU A 131 -13.97 -13.45 -6.20
CA GLU A 131 -14.83 -14.40 -6.92
C GLU A 131 -15.86 -13.71 -7.82
N GLU A 132 -16.43 -12.60 -7.36
CA GLU A 132 -17.40 -11.82 -8.15
C GLU A 132 -16.72 -11.18 -9.37
N THR A 133 -15.54 -10.58 -9.16
CA THR A 133 -14.73 -10.00 -10.21
C THR A 133 -14.37 -11.05 -11.26
N GLU A 134 -13.97 -12.25 -10.82
CA GLU A 134 -13.61 -13.33 -11.73
C GLU A 134 -14.81 -13.89 -12.50
N ARG A 135 -15.98 -14.02 -11.86
CA ARG A 135 -17.22 -14.39 -12.57
C ARG A 135 -17.51 -13.40 -13.70
N ASN A 136 -17.40 -12.09 -13.43
CA ASN A 136 -17.56 -11.07 -14.46
C ASN A 136 -16.49 -11.19 -15.58
N ILE A 137 -15.22 -11.49 -15.24
CA ILE A 137 -14.15 -11.74 -16.22
C ILE A 137 -14.52 -12.92 -17.13
N ARG A 138 -15.00 -14.03 -16.58
CA ARG A 138 -15.39 -15.22 -17.35
C ARG A 138 -16.58 -14.92 -18.26
N ASP A 139 -17.56 -14.16 -17.76
CA ASP A 139 -18.74 -13.76 -18.53
C ASP A 139 -18.37 -12.93 -19.76
N VAL A 140 -17.49 -11.92 -19.62
CA VAL A 140 -17.06 -11.10 -20.77
C VAL A 140 -16.15 -11.86 -21.74
N LEU A 141 -15.49 -12.94 -21.28
CA LEU A 141 -14.75 -13.86 -22.13
C LEU A 141 -15.68 -14.87 -22.84
N GLY A 142 -16.89 -15.09 -22.33
CA GLY A 142 -17.82 -16.12 -22.79
C GLY A 142 -17.43 -17.53 -22.34
N LEU A 143 -16.74 -17.65 -21.20
CA LEU A 143 -16.35 -18.94 -20.62
C LEU A 143 -17.51 -19.52 -19.79
N PRO A 144 -17.73 -20.84 -19.78
CA PRO A 144 -18.72 -21.47 -18.91
C PRO A 144 -18.34 -21.29 -17.43
N PRO A 145 -19.26 -21.55 -16.48
CA PRO A 145 -18.89 -21.68 -15.06
C PRO A 145 -17.77 -22.71 -14.88
N GLY A 146 -16.83 -22.45 -13.97
CA GLY A 146 -15.70 -23.33 -13.71
C GLY A 146 -15.00 -22.98 -12.41
N GLU A 147 -13.92 -23.70 -12.11
CA GLU A 147 -13.09 -23.43 -10.95
C GLU A 147 -12.49 -22.02 -11.04
N LEU A 148 -12.63 -21.29 -9.94
CA LEU A 148 -12.15 -19.92 -9.80
C LEU A 148 -10.72 -19.90 -9.30
N ALA A 149 -9.99 -18.85 -9.64
CA ALA A 149 -8.73 -18.49 -9.06
C ALA A 149 -8.86 -18.49 -7.52
N SER A 150 -7.98 -19.24 -6.88
CA SER A 150 -7.83 -19.22 -5.43
C SER A 150 -6.36 -19.01 -5.14
N ASP A 151 -6.05 -17.97 -4.35
CA ASP A 151 -4.72 -17.89 -3.77
C ASP A 151 -4.68 -18.73 -2.47
N ASP A 152 -3.49 -19.23 -2.14
CA ASP A 152 -3.30 -20.00 -0.90
C ASP A 152 -3.60 -19.15 0.35
N GLU A 153 -3.55 -17.81 0.23
CA GLU A 153 -3.91 -16.88 1.29
C GLU A 153 -5.42 -16.85 1.54
N THR A 154 -6.26 -17.04 0.52
CA THR A 154 -7.73 -17.10 0.51
C THR A 154 -8.16 -18.38 1.18
N LYS A 155 -7.46 -19.48 0.87
CA LYS A 155 -7.66 -20.77 1.55
C LYS A 155 -7.23 -20.70 3.02
N ARG A 156 -6.19 -19.93 3.35
CA ARG A 156 -5.75 -19.65 4.73
C ARG A 156 -6.61 -18.58 5.42
N ALA A 157 -7.29 -17.73 4.67
CA ALA A 157 -8.19 -16.68 5.12
C ALA A 157 -9.64 -17.14 5.21
N ALA A 158 -9.98 -18.27 4.58
CA ALA A 158 -11.26 -18.94 4.71
C ALA A 158 -11.49 -19.29 6.20
N GLY A 159 -12.36 -18.51 6.85
CA GLY A 159 -12.64 -18.61 8.29
C GLY A 159 -12.01 -17.53 9.17
N ARG A 160 -11.19 -16.62 8.62
CA ARG A 160 -10.69 -15.45 9.34
C ARG A 160 -11.79 -14.44 9.60
N VAL A 161 -11.76 -13.82 10.77
CA VAL A 161 -12.71 -12.77 11.14
C VAL A 161 -12.01 -11.43 10.93
N CYS A 162 -12.57 -10.61 10.05
CA CYS A 162 -12.09 -9.27 9.83
C CYS A 162 -12.74 -8.30 10.82
N HIS A 163 -11.90 -7.58 11.56
CA HIS A 163 -12.34 -6.56 12.52
C HIS A 163 -11.97 -5.16 12.02
N PRO A 164 -12.73 -4.11 12.39
CA PRO A 164 -12.34 -2.73 12.13
C PRO A 164 -10.95 -2.43 12.70
N THR A 165 -10.10 -1.80 11.89
CA THR A 165 -8.73 -1.44 12.29
C THR A 165 -8.61 0.03 12.65
N THR A 166 -7.44 0.42 13.12
CA THR A 166 -6.99 1.80 12.99
C THR A 166 -7.01 2.19 11.50
N PRO A 167 -7.53 3.37 11.13
CA PRO A 167 -7.45 3.86 9.76
C PRO A 167 -6.00 4.05 9.32
N GLU A 168 -5.76 4.07 8.00
CA GLU A 168 -4.47 4.50 7.48
C GLU A 168 -4.09 5.87 8.05
N THR A 169 -2.90 5.94 8.63
CA THR A 169 -2.46 7.11 9.38
C THR A 169 -1.26 7.75 8.69
N TYR A 170 -1.53 8.83 7.97
CA TYR A 170 -0.52 9.67 7.34
C TYR A 170 0.28 10.47 8.38
N LEU A 171 1.58 10.59 8.15
CA LEU A 171 2.52 11.25 9.06
C LEU A 171 2.94 12.65 8.59
N GLY A 172 2.72 12.98 7.31
CA GLY A 172 2.86 14.35 6.79
C GLY A 172 1.64 15.23 7.01
N TYR A 173 1.80 16.56 6.94
CA TYR A 173 0.76 17.51 7.33
C TYR A 173 -0.36 17.72 6.29
N ILE A 174 -0.23 17.24 5.04
CA ILE A 174 -1.28 17.41 4.00
C ILE A 174 -2.50 16.53 4.30
N ARG A 175 -2.25 15.28 4.72
CA ARG A 175 -3.30 14.27 4.99
C ARG A 175 -3.32 13.80 6.45
N GLY A 176 -2.22 13.98 7.16
CA GLY A 176 -2.02 13.51 8.52
C GLY A 176 -2.16 14.60 9.57
N ARG A 177 -2.22 14.17 10.83
CA ARG A 177 -2.19 15.07 11.99
C ARG A 177 -1.61 14.36 13.20
N LEU A 178 -0.44 14.81 13.65
CA LEU A 178 0.11 14.40 14.94
C LEU A 178 -0.75 14.99 16.07
N ALA A 179 -1.04 14.17 17.09
CA ALA A 179 -1.93 14.54 18.17
C ALA A 179 -1.38 15.68 19.04
N ASN A 180 -0.05 15.74 19.18
CA ASN A 180 0.67 16.74 19.97
C ASN A 180 1.43 17.76 19.09
N ALA A 181 0.98 17.99 17.84
CA ALA A 181 1.59 19.00 16.98
C ALA A 181 1.43 20.42 17.57
N PRO A 182 2.52 21.21 17.67
CA PRO A 182 2.43 22.60 18.09
C PRO A 182 1.83 23.47 16.97
N ALA A 183 1.56 24.75 17.25
CA ALA A 183 0.90 25.64 16.29
C ALA A 183 1.72 25.91 15.01
N ARG A 184 3.06 25.81 15.08
CA ARG A 184 3.96 25.98 13.94
C ARG A 184 4.96 24.84 13.93
N PHE A 185 4.87 23.97 12.92
CA PHE A 185 5.72 22.79 12.78
C PHE A 185 5.95 22.33 11.33
N HIS A 186 5.23 22.91 10.36
CA HIS A 186 5.35 22.53 8.95
C HIS A 186 6.70 22.96 8.40
N ASP A 187 7.43 22.00 7.80
CA ASP A 187 8.71 22.21 7.11
C ASP A 187 9.79 22.90 7.96
N ILE A 188 9.70 22.78 9.29
CA ILE A 188 10.68 23.28 10.24
C ILE A 188 11.01 22.21 11.27
N GLU A 189 12.29 22.09 11.63
CA GLU A 189 12.67 21.21 12.72
C GLU A 189 12.02 21.68 14.02
N THR A 190 11.25 20.80 14.64
CA THR A 190 10.43 21.09 15.81
C THR A 190 10.67 20.05 16.89
N LEU A 191 10.84 20.50 18.13
CA LEU A 191 10.86 19.61 19.29
C LEU A 191 9.42 19.27 19.69
N PHE A 192 9.06 17.99 19.60
CA PHE A 192 7.79 17.46 20.09
C PHE A 192 7.96 16.92 21.50
N VAL A 193 6.99 17.24 22.36
CA VAL A 193 6.97 16.84 23.77
C VAL A 193 5.83 15.85 23.98
N ASP A 194 6.15 14.68 24.52
CA ASP A 194 5.23 13.60 24.86
C ASP A 194 5.38 13.24 26.35
N ALA A 195 4.97 14.17 27.23
CA ALA A 195 5.27 14.10 28.66
C ALA A 195 4.29 13.21 29.45
N SER A 196 3.03 13.07 29.00
CA SER A 196 2.02 12.25 29.66
C SER A 196 2.25 10.76 29.43
N ASN A 197 2.80 10.39 28.27
CA ASN A 197 2.86 9.00 27.79
C ASN A 197 1.47 8.33 27.76
N GLU A 198 0.41 9.15 27.73
CA GLU A 198 -0.98 8.76 27.54
C GLU A 198 -1.36 9.09 26.10
N HIS A 199 -1.75 8.07 25.35
CA HIS A 199 -1.98 8.16 23.91
C HIS A 199 -3.41 7.76 23.59
N ASP A 200 -4.12 8.63 22.87
CA ASP A 200 -5.43 8.30 22.34
C ASP A 200 -5.34 7.18 21.29
N GLN A 201 -6.35 6.31 21.28
CA GLN A 201 -6.53 5.30 20.24
C GLN A 201 -6.54 5.94 18.84
N ASP A 202 -5.90 5.28 17.88
CA ASP A 202 -5.85 5.69 16.47
C ASP A 202 -5.16 7.05 16.21
N ARG A 203 -4.30 7.48 17.15
CA ARG A 203 -3.54 8.74 17.03
C ARG A 203 -2.04 8.54 17.20
N VAL A 204 -1.27 9.33 16.46
CA VAL A 204 0.20 9.33 16.53
C VAL A 204 0.67 10.52 17.34
N TYR A 205 1.58 10.26 18.26
CA TYR A 205 2.29 11.24 19.08
C TYR A 205 3.77 11.21 18.70
N ALA A 206 4.38 12.38 18.54
CA ALA A 206 5.81 12.49 18.29
C ALA A 206 6.54 12.92 19.58
N LYS A 207 7.75 12.42 19.77
CA LYS A 207 8.68 12.85 20.82
C LYS A 207 10.03 13.14 20.18
N GLY A 208 10.74 14.14 20.71
CA GLY A 208 12.05 14.54 20.18
C GLY A 208 11.93 15.43 18.94
N ARG A 209 13.04 15.67 18.27
CA ARG A 209 13.10 16.55 17.09
C ARG A 209 12.74 15.83 15.81
N TRP A 210 11.81 16.45 15.09
CA TRP A 210 11.35 16.00 13.78
C TRP A 210 11.12 17.19 12.87
N THR A 211 11.23 16.97 11.57
CA THR A 211 10.71 17.89 10.56
C THR A 211 9.48 17.24 9.90
N VAL A 212 8.32 17.89 9.96
CA VAL A 212 7.10 17.36 9.31
C VAL A 212 6.91 18.06 7.97
N HIS A 213 7.04 17.29 6.90
CA HIS A 213 6.81 17.73 5.52
C HIS A 213 5.37 17.42 5.10
N GLY A 214 5.02 17.83 3.87
CA GLY A 214 3.66 17.65 3.35
C GLY A 214 3.19 16.20 3.36
N GLU A 215 4.04 15.27 2.91
CA GLU A 215 3.68 13.84 2.78
C GLU A 215 4.26 12.92 3.85
N HIS A 216 5.29 13.36 4.59
CA HIS A 216 6.01 12.52 5.53
C HIS A 216 6.53 13.32 6.74
N ILE A 217 6.94 12.60 7.77
CA ILE A 217 7.77 13.11 8.85
C ILE A 217 9.20 12.58 8.69
N GLU A 218 10.20 13.43 8.90
CA GLU A 218 11.62 13.10 8.71
C GLU A 218 12.38 13.17 10.05
N SER A 219 13.14 12.12 10.34
CA SER A 219 13.94 12.03 11.56
C SER A 219 15.12 13.01 11.56
N SER A 220 15.28 13.74 12.67
CA SER A 220 16.50 14.50 12.96
C SER A 220 17.58 13.59 13.58
N GLN A 221 18.75 14.14 13.97
CA GLN A 221 19.79 13.41 14.71
C GLN A 221 19.48 13.24 16.21
N ASP A 222 18.23 13.43 16.63
CA ASP A 222 17.84 13.40 18.03
C ASP A 222 17.71 11.96 18.53
N PRO A 223 18.50 11.52 19.53
CA PRO A 223 18.45 10.16 20.06
C PRO A 223 17.17 9.86 20.84
N ASP A 224 16.36 10.87 21.18
CA ASP A 224 15.07 10.71 21.85
C ASP A 224 13.88 10.72 20.87
N ALA A 225 14.15 10.77 19.55
CA ALA A 225 13.12 10.82 18.52
C ALA A 225 12.27 9.53 18.51
N GLU A 226 10.98 9.63 18.77
CA GLU A 226 10.05 8.50 18.75
C GLU A 226 8.70 8.90 18.16
N LEU A 227 8.04 7.97 17.47
CA LEU A 227 6.61 8.03 17.22
C LEU A 227 5.91 6.95 18.04
N ASN A 228 4.87 7.34 18.78
CA ASN A 228 4.06 6.47 19.62
C ASN A 228 2.61 6.47 19.13
N MET A 229 2.01 5.29 19.08
CA MET A 229 0.63 5.13 18.64
C MET A 229 -0.04 3.94 19.32
N GLU A 230 -1.22 4.17 19.90
CA GLU A 230 -2.15 3.10 20.26
C GLU A 230 -2.93 2.69 19.00
N PHE A 231 -2.78 1.44 18.58
CA PHE A 231 -3.40 0.91 17.36
C PHE A 231 -4.33 -0.26 17.68
N ARG A 232 -5.19 -0.59 16.71
CA ARG A 232 -6.00 -1.80 16.73
C ARG A 232 -5.93 -2.50 15.37
N ALA A 233 -5.26 -3.65 15.31
CA ALA A 233 -5.07 -4.38 14.06
C ALA A 233 -4.49 -5.78 14.30
N ALA A 234 -4.61 -6.66 13.31
CA ALA A 234 -3.87 -7.92 13.26
C ALA A 234 -2.49 -7.75 12.61
N GLU A 235 -2.37 -6.78 11.70
CA GLU A 235 -1.15 -6.44 10.98
C GLU A 235 -0.87 -4.95 11.06
N VAL A 236 0.41 -4.58 11.15
CA VAL A 236 0.85 -3.18 11.12
C VAL A 236 2.02 -3.07 10.16
N ASN A 237 1.94 -2.11 9.24
CA ASN A 237 2.97 -1.82 8.26
C ASN A 237 3.33 -0.34 8.27
N LEU A 238 4.53 -0.02 7.82
CA LEU A 238 5.06 1.34 7.80
C LEU A 238 5.64 1.65 6.42
N VAL A 239 5.18 2.73 5.80
CA VAL A 239 5.68 3.22 4.51
C VAL A 239 6.87 4.14 4.76
N ILE A 240 8.04 3.74 4.27
CA ILE A 240 9.32 4.39 4.60
C ILE A 240 10.14 4.61 3.34
N ARG A 241 10.86 5.74 3.32
CA ARG A 241 12.01 5.98 2.44
C ARG A 241 13.22 6.39 3.26
N SER A 242 14.39 6.00 2.79
CA SER A 242 15.66 6.57 3.25
C SER A 242 16.61 6.73 2.06
N TRP A 243 17.43 7.78 2.09
CA TRP A 243 18.45 8.06 1.06
C TRP A 243 19.73 7.23 1.22
N ALA A 244 19.97 6.73 2.43
CA ALA A 244 21.05 5.82 2.76
C ALA A 244 20.48 4.63 3.57
N PRO A 245 21.19 3.49 3.65
CA PRO A 245 20.79 2.41 4.54
C PRO A 245 20.53 2.93 5.96
N ALA A 246 19.35 2.66 6.48
CA ALA A 246 18.92 3.16 7.78
C ALA A 246 18.31 2.04 8.62
N VAL A 247 18.26 2.25 9.93
CA VAL A 247 17.70 1.28 10.88
C VAL A 247 16.69 2.00 11.75
N LEU A 248 15.54 1.36 12.00
CA LEU A 248 14.59 1.80 13.00
C LEU A 248 14.43 0.70 14.03
N GLU A 249 14.44 1.07 15.30
CA GLU A 249 13.99 0.20 16.38
C GLU A 249 12.47 0.26 16.47
N ILE A 250 11.85 -0.93 16.54
CA ILE A 250 10.40 -1.10 16.65
C ILE A 250 10.13 -1.74 18.00
N ARG A 251 9.20 -1.19 18.77
CA ARG A 251 8.79 -1.74 20.07
C ARG A 251 7.28 -1.86 20.14
N LEU A 252 6.83 -2.85 20.91
CA LEU A 252 5.44 -3.11 21.22
C LEU A 252 5.27 -3.02 22.74
N ASN A 253 4.42 -2.12 23.20
CA ASN A 253 4.25 -1.76 24.62
C ASN A 253 5.59 -1.43 25.32
N GLY A 254 6.49 -0.73 24.62
CA GLY A 254 7.81 -0.35 25.12
C GLY A 254 8.84 -1.47 25.23
N ARG A 255 8.54 -2.67 24.71
CA ARG A 255 9.44 -3.84 24.71
C ARG A 255 9.75 -4.28 23.27
N PRO A 256 10.81 -5.07 23.04
CA PRO A 256 11.05 -5.69 21.74
C PRO A 256 9.82 -6.49 21.26
N VAL A 257 9.54 -6.44 19.95
CA VAL A 257 8.40 -7.13 19.33
C VAL A 257 8.55 -8.66 19.52
N PRO A 258 7.58 -9.34 20.16
CA PRO A 258 7.64 -10.78 20.35
C PRO A 258 7.75 -11.54 19.03
N ALA A 259 8.59 -12.57 18.96
CA ALA A 259 8.82 -13.34 17.73
C ALA A 259 7.53 -13.88 17.09
N ARG A 260 6.53 -14.25 17.89
CA ARG A 260 5.23 -14.78 17.43
C ARG A 260 4.33 -13.78 16.70
N VAL A 261 4.58 -12.48 16.84
CA VAL A 261 3.77 -11.42 16.19
C VAL A 261 4.59 -10.57 15.23
N ARG A 262 5.83 -10.96 14.98
CA ARG A 262 6.81 -10.16 14.26
C ARG A 262 6.51 -10.21 12.76
N GLY A 263 6.39 -9.04 12.13
CA GLY A 263 6.29 -8.96 10.67
C GLY A 263 7.60 -9.38 9.98
N GLU A 264 7.53 -9.72 8.70
CA GLU A 264 8.66 -10.30 7.95
C GLU A 264 9.91 -9.42 7.88
N ASP A 265 9.75 -8.09 8.02
CA ASP A 265 10.83 -7.13 7.92
C ASP A 265 11.53 -6.87 9.25
N VAL A 266 10.95 -7.32 10.36
CA VAL A 266 11.50 -7.08 11.69
C VAL A 266 12.46 -8.22 12.05
N THR A 267 13.67 -7.84 12.44
CA THR A 267 14.72 -8.74 12.92
C THR A 267 15.09 -8.41 14.35
N GLU A 268 15.80 -9.30 15.03
CA GLU A 268 16.32 -9.04 16.38
C GLU A 268 17.84 -8.90 16.34
N SER A 269 18.35 -7.85 16.98
CA SER A 269 19.77 -7.57 17.09
C SER A 269 20.05 -6.93 18.45
N ASN A 270 20.99 -7.50 19.20
CA ASN A 270 21.41 -7.00 20.52
C ASN A 270 20.24 -6.79 21.51
N GLY A 271 19.27 -7.70 21.52
CA GLY A 271 18.09 -7.63 22.39
C GLY A 271 17.06 -6.55 21.99
N ARG A 272 17.21 -5.95 20.80
CA ARG A 272 16.26 -4.99 20.22
C ARG A 272 15.64 -5.57 18.96
N THR A 273 14.41 -5.18 18.66
CA THR A 273 13.78 -5.47 17.38
C THR A 273 13.92 -4.29 16.44
N VAL A 274 14.41 -4.55 15.22
CA VAL A 274 14.76 -3.52 14.25
C VAL A 274 14.29 -3.87 12.85
N ILE A 275 14.10 -2.85 12.02
CA ILE A 275 13.97 -2.98 10.57
C ILE A 275 15.17 -2.32 9.88
N SER A 276 15.61 -2.90 8.76
CA SER A 276 16.64 -2.33 7.90
C SER A 276 15.99 -1.73 6.65
N VAL A 277 16.12 -0.41 6.50
CA VAL A 277 15.55 0.35 5.39
C VAL A 277 16.61 0.53 4.32
N THR A 278 16.37 -0.05 3.15
CA THR A 278 17.30 -0.08 2.01
C THR A 278 16.67 0.40 0.72
N GLU A 279 15.34 0.52 0.67
CA GLU A 279 14.59 0.94 -0.50
C GLU A 279 13.26 1.59 -0.08
N PRO A 280 12.68 2.50 -0.89
CA PRO A 280 11.41 3.12 -0.58
C PRO A 280 10.25 2.13 -0.80
N ARG A 281 9.62 1.66 0.29
CA ARG A 281 8.48 0.74 0.24
C ARG A 281 7.72 0.69 1.56
N MET A 282 6.67 -0.12 1.59
CA MET A 282 6.04 -0.57 2.82
C MET A 282 6.85 -1.70 3.48
N TYR A 283 7.04 -1.60 4.80
CA TYR A 283 7.70 -2.57 5.67
C TYR A 283 6.69 -3.18 6.64
N ARG A 284 6.63 -4.51 6.76
CA ARG A 284 5.71 -5.24 7.64
C ARG A 284 6.28 -5.35 9.05
N LEU A 285 5.69 -4.63 10.01
CA LEU A 285 6.17 -4.54 11.38
C LEU A 285 5.58 -5.63 12.28
N ILE A 286 4.27 -5.84 12.17
CA ILE A 286 3.50 -6.77 12.99
C ILE A 286 2.67 -7.67 12.08
N SER A 287 2.69 -8.98 12.34
CA SER A 287 1.77 -9.97 11.77
C SER A 287 1.45 -10.97 12.88
N SER A 288 0.28 -10.82 13.49
CA SER A 288 -0.02 -11.46 14.78
C SER A 288 -1.03 -12.59 14.72
N GLY A 289 -1.77 -12.73 13.61
CA GLY A 289 -2.86 -13.69 13.47
C GLY A 289 -4.01 -13.51 14.48
N THR A 290 -4.04 -12.40 15.23
CA THR A 290 -5.08 -12.06 16.21
C THR A 290 -5.27 -10.55 16.21
N HIS A 291 -6.46 -10.03 16.56
CA HIS A 291 -6.65 -8.58 16.61
C HIS A 291 -6.03 -8.01 17.90
N LEU A 292 -4.98 -7.19 17.76
CA LEU A 292 -4.28 -6.54 18.86
C LEU A 292 -4.88 -5.18 19.17
N ARG A 293 -4.75 -4.73 20.43
CA ARG A 293 -4.94 -3.35 20.88
C ARG A 293 -3.76 -2.97 21.75
N GLU A 294 -2.73 -2.42 21.14
CA GLU A 294 -1.43 -2.27 21.76
C GLU A 294 -0.74 -0.98 21.29
N ARG A 295 0.33 -0.61 22.00
CA ARG A 295 1.14 0.56 21.68
C ARG A 295 2.32 0.20 20.80
N LEU A 296 2.37 0.78 19.60
CA LEU A 296 3.54 0.75 18.74
C LEU A 296 4.45 1.95 19.05
N THR A 297 5.75 1.70 19.19
CA THR A 297 6.79 2.74 19.19
C THR A 297 7.73 2.52 18.01
N ILE A 298 7.96 3.58 17.23
CA ILE A 298 8.90 3.63 16.11
C ILE A 298 10.03 4.60 16.50
N HIS A 299 11.26 4.11 16.55
CA HIS A 299 12.42 4.89 16.95
C HIS A 299 13.51 4.84 15.85
N PRO A 300 13.70 5.92 15.07
CA PRO A 300 14.75 5.99 14.07
C PRO A 300 16.16 5.99 14.70
N LEU A 301 17.06 5.14 14.22
CA LEU A 301 18.47 5.08 14.63
C LEU A 301 19.35 5.89 13.68
N GLY A 302 18.96 7.13 13.41
CA GLY A 302 19.65 8.03 12.48
C GLY A 302 18.75 9.14 11.94
N ALA A 303 19.35 10.06 11.20
CA ALA A 303 18.66 11.17 10.55
C ALA A 303 18.33 10.87 9.08
N GLY A 304 17.38 11.62 8.53
CA GLY A 304 17.02 11.56 7.10
C GLY A 304 16.12 10.38 6.74
N ILE A 305 15.51 9.73 7.75
CA ILE A 305 14.55 8.65 7.55
C ILE A 305 13.17 9.27 7.41
N GLN A 306 12.52 9.04 6.28
CA GLN A 306 11.23 9.63 5.92
C GLN A 306 10.11 8.61 6.14
N LEU A 307 9.19 8.89 7.05
CA LEU A 307 8.07 8.03 7.41
C LEU A 307 6.78 8.65 6.86
N TYR A 308 6.07 7.93 6.00
CA TYR A 308 4.95 8.48 5.22
C TYR A 308 3.60 8.13 5.85
N ALA A 309 3.36 6.85 6.11
CA ALA A 309 2.10 6.37 6.65
C ALA A 309 2.27 5.06 7.44
N VAL A 310 1.39 4.84 8.41
CA VAL A 310 1.17 3.55 9.06
C VAL A 310 -0.12 2.95 8.50
N THR A 311 -0.04 1.71 8.00
CA THR A 311 -1.19 0.99 7.44
C THR A 311 -1.47 -0.29 8.23
N PHE A 312 -2.70 -0.80 8.13
CA PHE A 312 -3.19 -1.84 9.03
C PHE A 312 -3.92 -2.96 8.27
N GLY A 313 -3.86 -4.17 8.82
CA GLY A 313 -4.65 -5.33 8.38
C GLY A 313 -5.55 -5.84 9.51
N GLY A 314 -6.80 -6.17 9.19
CA GLY A 314 -7.84 -6.48 10.18
C GLY A 314 -8.29 -7.93 10.25
N CYS A 315 -7.89 -8.76 9.29
CA CYS A 315 -8.34 -10.14 9.17
C CYS A 315 -7.38 -11.09 9.88
N ALA A 316 -7.88 -11.77 10.92
CA ALA A 316 -7.16 -12.72 11.75
C ALA A 316 -7.91 -14.04 11.86
#